data_AF-A0A087Y0M7-F1
#
_entry.id   AF-A0A087Y0M7-F1
#
_cell.length_a   1.000
_cell.length_b   1.000
_cell.length_c   1.000
_cell.angle_alpha   90.00
_cell.angle_beta   90.00
_cell.angle_gamma   90.00
#
_symmetry.space_group_name_H-M   'P 1'
#
loop_
_entity.id
_entity.type
_entity.pdbx_description
1 polymer ?
#
loop_
_entity_poly.entity_id
_entity_poly.type
_entity_poly.pdbx_seq_one_letter_code
_entity_poly.pdbx_strand_id
1 'polypeptide(L)'
;MSRQAGISQNAVMHMAIFRVFPLQIVGILEINKKGFGRGVTDVVLSQGVLAVSHSNKSVKLYSLEHIVQRCLTEELTLGQQSPLLGHRTVGDVPFGIPVNIQITEPPPLLFEAFSHNGIQIGGFPWHCIYTPPHKKHRGTHYICSLKDSTLAKNGIQNMNCCSLESDVIFFHPAGSGRVIHIGPNTINVLKIISELNSPLPSEVLEDYSLTTHRSNLRPRVTVTSSGRAVRSRFQQLDDDPTQETFRLLEYEDELDLLAIAVTNGEGEEGRAHVQLHDNQTGRLQRKIDLDEPWDETYPHELFFDRDTIVHIEQKGSQFCCHVYKLRTITK
;
A
#
# COMPACT_ATOMS: atom_id res chain seq x y z
N MET A 1 -8.12 -35.88 -36.60
CA MET A 1 -8.17 -34.59 -37.32
C MET A 1 -9.50 -33.95 -36.93
N SER A 2 -9.56 -32.96 -36.05
CA SER A 2 -9.14 -31.58 -36.28
C SER A 2 -8.62 -30.92 -34.99
N ARG A 3 -7.34 -30.53 -34.98
CA ARG A 3 -6.85 -29.50 -34.06
C ARG A 3 -7.47 -28.18 -34.49
N GLN A 4 -8.34 -27.58 -33.67
CA GLN A 4 -8.73 -26.18 -33.85
C GLN A 4 -7.47 -25.32 -33.71
N ALA A 5 -7.16 -24.60 -34.77
CA ALA A 5 -6.02 -23.72 -34.87
C ALA A 5 -6.16 -22.54 -33.90
N GLY A 6 -5.10 -22.32 -33.12
CA GLY A 6 -4.71 -21.10 -32.42
C GLY A 6 -5.77 -20.01 -32.19
N ILE A 7 -6.56 -20.13 -31.14
CA ILE A 7 -7.09 -18.94 -30.47
C ILE A 7 -5.90 -18.34 -29.72
N SER A 8 -5.25 -17.35 -30.32
CA SER A 8 -4.33 -16.46 -29.61
C SER A 8 -5.12 -15.83 -28.47
N GLN A 9 -5.01 -16.36 -27.25
CA GLN A 9 -5.50 -15.69 -26.04
C GLN A 9 -4.78 -14.34 -25.93
N ASN A 10 -5.46 -13.31 -26.43
CA ASN A 10 -4.98 -11.95 -26.49
C ASN A 10 -5.29 -11.23 -25.17
N ALA A 11 -6.39 -11.59 -24.51
CA ALA A 11 -6.74 -11.15 -23.17
C ALA A 11 -5.76 -11.72 -22.13
N VAL A 12 -5.34 -10.85 -21.22
CA VAL A 12 -4.48 -11.14 -20.08
C VAL A 12 -5.31 -11.17 -18.80
N MET A 13 -6.20 -10.19 -18.62
CA MET A 13 -7.04 -10.03 -17.44
C MET A 13 -8.36 -9.33 -17.83
N HIS A 14 -9.41 -9.56 -17.05
CA HIS A 14 -10.64 -8.77 -17.10
C HIS A 14 -10.83 -8.05 -15.77
N MET A 15 -11.23 -6.78 -15.82
CA MET A 15 -11.51 -5.97 -14.64
C MET A 15 -12.96 -5.51 -14.68
N ALA A 16 -13.71 -5.81 -13.63
CA ALA A 16 -15.06 -5.27 -13.44
C ALA A 16 -14.96 -3.90 -12.74
N ILE A 17 -15.55 -2.88 -13.36
CA ILE A 17 -15.47 -1.49 -12.88
C ILE A 17 -16.86 -1.04 -12.47
N PHE A 18 -16.97 -0.59 -11.22
CA PHE A 18 -18.21 -0.08 -10.63
C PHE A 18 -18.01 1.33 -10.09
N ARG A 19 -19.01 2.17 -10.27
CA ARG A 19 -19.21 3.36 -9.45
C ARG A 19 -19.80 2.91 -8.13
N VAL A 20 -19.27 3.37 -7.00
CA VAL A 20 -19.69 2.89 -5.67
C VAL A 20 -21.00 3.52 -5.20
N PHE A 21 -21.23 4.81 -5.48
CA PHE A 21 -22.44 5.52 -5.05
C PHE A 21 -23.04 6.41 -6.16
N PRO A 22 -24.26 6.11 -6.66
CA PRO A 22 -24.97 4.85 -6.47
C PRO A 22 -24.15 3.67 -7.06
N LEU A 23 -24.32 2.47 -6.51
CA LEU A 23 -23.65 1.28 -7.03
C LEU A 23 -24.12 1.02 -8.46
N GLN A 24 -23.24 1.27 -9.44
CA GLN A 24 -23.57 1.15 -10.86
C GLN A 24 -22.38 0.55 -11.60
N ILE A 25 -22.67 -0.39 -12.51
CA ILE A 25 -21.63 -0.90 -13.40
C ILE A 25 -21.21 0.16 -14.41
N VAL A 26 -19.90 0.37 -14.52
CA VAL A 26 -19.30 1.12 -15.64
C VAL A 26 -19.04 0.17 -16.81
N GLY A 27 -18.45 -0.99 -16.51
CA GLY A 27 -18.23 -2.02 -17.52
C GLY A 27 -17.23 -3.09 -17.09
N ILE A 28 -17.03 -4.06 -17.97
CA ILE A 28 -15.94 -5.03 -17.88
C ILE A 28 -14.88 -4.63 -18.90
N LEU A 29 -13.70 -4.28 -18.41
CA LEU A 29 -12.52 -3.91 -19.18
C LEU A 29 -11.66 -5.15 -19.47
N GLU A 30 -11.39 -5.41 -20.75
CA GLU A 30 -10.39 -6.40 -21.17
C GLU A 30 -9.00 -5.78 -21.26
N ILE A 31 -8.08 -6.25 -20.41
CA ILE A 31 -6.65 -5.97 -20.55
C ILE A 31 -6.06 -6.96 -21.55
N ASN A 32 -5.61 -6.47 -22.70
CA ASN A 32 -5.09 -7.33 -23.77
C ASN A 32 -3.71 -6.92 -24.27
N LYS A 33 -3.05 -7.88 -24.94
CA LYS A 33 -1.68 -7.71 -25.46
C LYS A 33 -1.59 -6.75 -26.64
N LYS A 34 -2.71 -6.41 -27.29
CA LYS A 34 -2.73 -5.44 -28.42
C LYS A 34 -2.67 -4.01 -27.88
N GLY A 35 -3.47 -3.70 -26.88
CA GLY A 35 -3.52 -2.37 -26.26
C GLY A 35 -2.32 -2.09 -25.37
N PHE A 36 -1.94 -3.04 -24.51
CA PHE A 36 -0.90 -2.80 -23.50
C PHE A 36 0.45 -3.43 -23.85
N GLY A 37 0.52 -4.22 -24.92
CA GLY A 37 1.74 -4.92 -25.31
C GLY A 37 1.93 -6.27 -24.61
N ARG A 38 3.01 -6.96 -24.99
CA ARG A 38 3.36 -8.26 -24.42
C ARG A 38 4.10 -8.06 -23.09
N GLY A 39 3.82 -8.92 -22.11
CA GLY A 39 4.51 -8.92 -20.82
C GLY A 39 3.82 -8.09 -19.73
N VAL A 40 2.52 -7.82 -19.84
CA VAL A 40 1.72 -7.37 -18.69
C VAL A 40 1.76 -8.45 -17.60
N THR A 41 2.10 -8.05 -16.38
CA THR A 41 2.17 -8.95 -15.22
C THR A 41 1.12 -8.65 -14.18
N ASP A 42 0.75 -7.38 -14.01
CA ASP A 42 -0.20 -6.93 -13.01
C ASP A 42 -0.87 -5.62 -13.44
N VAL A 43 -2.08 -5.36 -12.95
CA VAL A 43 -2.85 -4.15 -13.26
C VAL A 43 -3.58 -3.67 -12.01
N VAL A 44 -3.37 -2.40 -11.65
CA VAL A 44 -4.01 -1.74 -10.52
C VAL A 44 -4.76 -0.51 -11.02
N LEU A 45 -6.00 -0.35 -10.55
CA LEU A 45 -6.79 0.85 -10.79
C LEU A 45 -6.82 1.68 -9.49
N SER A 46 -6.32 2.91 -9.54
CA SER A 46 -6.35 3.83 -8.40
C SER A 46 -6.72 5.24 -8.87
N GLN A 47 -7.75 5.82 -8.26
CA GLN A 47 -8.20 7.19 -8.48
C GLN A 47 -8.33 7.59 -9.98
N GLY A 48 -8.88 6.69 -10.80
CA GLY A 48 -9.07 6.93 -12.24
C GLY A 48 -7.83 6.73 -13.11
N VAL A 49 -6.71 6.30 -12.53
CA VAL A 49 -5.48 5.93 -13.23
C VAL A 49 -5.32 4.42 -13.25
N LEU A 50 -5.16 3.87 -14.45
CA LEU A 50 -4.85 2.46 -14.66
C LEU A 50 -3.32 2.29 -14.72
N ALA A 51 -2.74 1.68 -13.70
CA ALA A 51 -1.32 1.34 -13.63
C ALA A 51 -1.09 -0.09 -14.12
N VAL A 52 -0.32 -0.24 -15.19
CA VAL A 52 -0.03 -1.54 -15.83
C VAL A 52 1.45 -1.87 -15.62
N SER A 53 1.71 -2.94 -14.88
CA SER A 53 3.05 -3.43 -14.61
C SER A 53 3.50 -4.43 -15.66
N HIS A 54 4.77 -4.35 -16.05
CA HIS A 54 5.38 -5.19 -17.07
C HIS A 54 6.56 -6.03 -16.56
N SER A 55 6.80 -7.16 -17.22
CA SER A 55 7.89 -8.10 -16.88
C SER A 55 9.29 -7.50 -17.03
N ASN A 56 9.44 -6.43 -17.80
CA ASN A 56 10.68 -5.65 -17.95
C ASN A 56 10.89 -4.64 -16.79
N LYS A 57 10.07 -4.71 -15.73
CA LYS A 57 10.10 -3.80 -14.58
C LYS A 57 9.65 -2.37 -14.90
N SER A 58 8.99 -2.13 -16.04
CA SER A 58 8.32 -0.85 -16.27
C SER A 58 6.86 -0.89 -15.81
N VAL A 59 6.38 0.25 -15.35
CA VAL A 59 4.99 0.49 -14.98
C VAL A 59 4.51 1.68 -15.80
N LYS A 60 3.40 1.47 -16.51
CA LYS A 60 2.80 2.44 -17.44
C LYS A 60 1.45 2.88 -16.94
N LEU A 61 1.22 4.18 -16.96
CA LEU A 61 -0.01 4.79 -16.44
C LEU A 61 -0.90 5.27 -17.58
N TYR A 62 -2.19 4.97 -17.47
CA TYR A 62 -3.20 5.33 -18.45
C TYR A 62 -4.41 5.97 -17.77
N SER A 63 -5.08 6.90 -18.46
CA SER A 63 -6.34 7.48 -17.97
C SER A 63 -7.48 6.49 -18.17
N LEU A 64 -8.12 6.05 -17.08
CA LEU A 64 -9.32 5.21 -17.18
C LEU A 64 -10.45 5.99 -17.87
N GLU A 65 -10.61 7.28 -17.54
CA GLU A 65 -11.63 8.12 -18.16
C GLU A 65 -11.47 8.14 -19.69
N HIS A 66 -10.25 8.34 -20.19
CA HIS A 66 -9.98 8.32 -21.62
C HIS A 66 -10.30 6.95 -22.25
N ILE A 67 -9.89 5.86 -21.59
CA ILE A 67 -10.18 4.49 -22.04
C ILE A 67 -11.69 4.27 -22.13
N VAL A 68 -12.45 4.61 -21.09
CA VAL A 68 -13.91 4.44 -21.09
C VAL A 68 -14.54 5.30 -22.20
N GLN A 69 -14.16 6.57 -22.33
CA GLN A 69 -14.72 7.46 -23.37
C GLN A 69 -14.48 6.98 -24.80
N ARG A 70 -13.38 6.26 -25.07
CA ARG A 70 -12.98 5.86 -26.42
C ARG A 70 -13.26 4.40 -26.76
N CYS A 71 -13.23 3.53 -25.75
CA CYS A 71 -13.26 2.08 -25.93
C CYS A 71 -14.54 1.42 -25.39
N LEU A 72 -15.44 2.19 -24.79
CA LEU A 72 -16.76 1.70 -24.40
C LEU A 72 -17.60 1.43 -25.65
N THR A 73 -18.01 0.18 -25.82
CA THR A 73 -18.83 -0.26 -26.96
C THR A 73 -20.32 -0.12 -26.69
N GLU A 74 -20.74 -0.27 -25.43
CA GLU A 74 -22.13 -0.17 -24.99
C GLU A 74 -22.20 0.22 -23.52
N GLU A 75 -23.12 1.12 -23.15
CA GLU A 75 -23.46 1.37 -21.74
C GLU A 75 -24.31 0.22 -21.18
N LEU A 76 -23.84 -0.38 -20.09
CA LEU A 76 -24.55 -1.50 -19.46
C LEU A 76 -25.36 -1.03 -18.26
N THR A 77 -26.55 -1.62 -18.10
CA THR A 77 -27.36 -1.51 -16.90
C THR A 77 -27.77 -2.90 -16.45
N LEU A 78 -27.52 -3.24 -15.18
CA LEU A 78 -27.92 -4.54 -14.61
C LEU A 78 -29.44 -4.72 -14.72
N GLY A 79 -29.88 -5.91 -15.12
CA GLY A 79 -31.30 -6.23 -15.32
C GLY A 79 -31.91 -5.73 -16.64
N GLN A 80 -31.16 -5.04 -17.49
CA GLN A 80 -31.60 -4.64 -18.84
C GLN A 80 -31.08 -5.61 -19.91
N GLN A 81 -31.74 -5.64 -21.06
CA GLN A 81 -31.29 -6.44 -22.20
C GLN A 81 -30.13 -5.76 -22.94
N SER A 82 -29.12 -6.54 -23.34
CA SER A 82 -27.97 -6.03 -24.09
C SER A 82 -27.77 -6.75 -25.43
N PRO A 83 -27.56 -6.02 -26.54
CA PRO A 83 -27.09 -6.57 -27.81
C PRO A 83 -25.83 -7.43 -27.69
N LEU A 84 -24.89 -7.08 -26.80
CA LEU A 84 -23.66 -7.86 -26.56
C LEU A 84 -23.94 -9.28 -26.07
N LEU A 85 -25.10 -9.51 -25.45
CA LEU A 85 -25.56 -10.82 -25.00
C LEU A 85 -26.63 -11.42 -25.92
N GLY A 86 -26.84 -10.88 -27.13
CA GLY A 86 -27.91 -11.32 -28.02
C GLY A 86 -29.31 -11.00 -27.46
N HIS A 87 -29.49 -9.80 -26.91
CA HIS A 87 -30.71 -9.32 -26.25
C HIS A 87 -31.12 -10.15 -25.03
N ARG A 88 -30.14 -10.69 -24.31
CA ARG A 88 -30.33 -11.29 -22.98
C ARG A 88 -30.07 -10.27 -21.89
N THR A 89 -30.59 -10.55 -20.70
CA THR A 89 -30.45 -9.68 -19.53
C THR A 89 -29.02 -9.65 -19.01
N VAL A 90 -28.50 -8.46 -18.75
CA VAL A 90 -27.17 -8.25 -18.16
C VAL A 90 -27.20 -8.61 -16.67
N GLY A 91 -26.28 -9.47 -16.26
CA GLY A 91 -26.14 -9.95 -14.88
C GLY A 91 -26.88 -11.25 -14.58
N ASP A 92 -27.78 -11.70 -15.46
CA ASP A 92 -28.54 -12.93 -15.26
C ASP A 92 -27.69 -14.18 -15.54
N VAL A 93 -27.94 -15.24 -14.77
CA VAL A 93 -27.35 -16.57 -15.01
C VAL A 93 -27.96 -17.16 -16.30
N PRO A 94 -27.16 -17.76 -17.21
CA PRO A 94 -25.71 -18.04 -17.12
C PRO A 94 -24.81 -16.97 -17.77
N PHE A 95 -25.34 -15.83 -18.21
CA PHE A 95 -24.65 -14.89 -19.08
C PHE A 95 -23.74 -13.90 -18.34
N GLY A 96 -24.10 -13.52 -17.11
CA GLY A 96 -23.34 -12.56 -16.31
C GLY A 96 -23.24 -11.20 -17.00
N ILE A 97 -22.08 -10.55 -16.85
CA ILE A 97 -21.84 -9.20 -17.37
C ILE A 97 -20.87 -9.29 -18.57
N PRO A 98 -21.22 -8.78 -19.76
CA PRO A 98 -20.35 -8.87 -20.94
C PRO A 98 -19.19 -7.88 -20.87
N VAL A 99 -18.13 -8.18 -21.64
CA VAL A 99 -17.04 -7.23 -21.95
C VAL A 99 -17.56 -6.14 -22.88
N ASN A 100 -17.73 -4.93 -22.33
CA ASN A 100 -18.20 -3.75 -23.04
C ASN A 100 -17.13 -2.65 -23.16
N ILE A 101 -15.92 -2.86 -22.63
CA ILE A 101 -14.79 -1.95 -22.84
C ILE A 101 -13.66 -2.74 -23.51
N GLN A 102 -13.46 -2.49 -24.81
CA GLN A 102 -12.53 -3.24 -25.64
C GLN A 102 -11.46 -2.33 -26.22
N ILE A 103 -10.21 -2.57 -25.82
CA ILE A 103 -9.06 -1.80 -26.29
C ILE A 103 -8.53 -2.42 -27.58
N THR A 104 -8.73 -1.72 -28.70
CA THR A 104 -8.27 -2.14 -30.03
C THR A 104 -6.91 -1.56 -30.38
N GLU A 105 -6.60 -0.37 -29.88
CA GLU A 105 -5.36 0.38 -30.10
C GLU A 105 -4.74 0.77 -28.74
N PRO A 106 -3.40 0.94 -28.66
CA PRO A 106 -2.76 1.36 -27.43
C PRO A 106 -3.28 2.71 -26.92
N PRO A 107 -3.82 2.79 -25.69
CA PRO A 107 -4.26 4.06 -25.13
C PRO A 107 -3.07 5.01 -24.91
N PRO A 108 -3.29 6.34 -24.91
CA PRO A 108 -2.24 7.31 -24.66
C PRO A 108 -1.55 7.09 -23.32
N LEU A 109 -0.23 6.96 -23.35
CA LEU A 109 0.59 6.82 -22.16
C LEU A 109 0.67 8.16 -21.41
N LEU A 110 0.26 8.17 -20.15
CA LEU A 110 0.39 9.36 -19.29
C LEU A 110 1.80 9.46 -18.70
N PHE A 111 2.34 8.32 -18.27
CA PHE A 111 3.60 8.25 -17.54
C PHE A 111 4.19 6.84 -17.60
N GLU A 112 5.52 6.75 -17.61
CA GLU A 112 6.25 5.48 -17.49
C GLU A 112 7.40 5.64 -16.48
N ALA A 113 7.55 4.65 -15.61
CA ALA A 113 8.69 4.55 -14.73
C ALA A 113 9.12 3.09 -14.55
N PHE A 114 10.34 2.90 -14.06
CA PHE A 114 10.94 1.59 -13.86
C PHE A 114 11.09 1.30 -12.38
N SER A 115 10.49 0.20 -11.90
CA SER A 115 10.60 -0.24 -10.52
C SER A 115 10.57 -1.75 -10.37
N HIS A 116 11.31 -2.25 -9.38
CA HIS A 116 11.27 -3.68 -9.02
C HIS A 116 10.01 -4.07 -8.25
N ASN A 117 9.46 -3.15 -7.46
CA ASN A 117 8.46 -3.43 -6.43
C ASN A 117 7.11 -2.75 -6.71
N GLY A 118 6.89 -2.31 -7.96
CA GLY A 118 5.70 -1.55 -8.35
C GLY A 118 5.83 -0.05 -8.08
N ILE A 119 4.75 0.68 -8.39
CA ILE A 119 4.68 2.13 -8.23
C ILE A 119 3.42 2.45 -7.44
N GLN A 120 3.54 3.35 -6.48
CA GLN A 120 2.39 3.93 -5.80
C GLN A 120 2.09 5.31 -6.39
N ILE A 121 0.81 5.64 -6.49
CA ILE A 121 0.32 6.91 -7.03
C ILE A 121 -0.64 7.52 -6.02
N GLY A 122 -0.48 8.79 -5.75
CA GLY A 122 -1.32 9.51 -4.82
C GLY A 122 -0.78 10.88 -4.47
N GLY A 123 -1.24 11.40 -3.34
CA GLY A 123 -0.91 12.74 -2.88
C GLY A 123 -1.66 13.84 -3.63
N PHE A 124 -1.63 15.03 -3.06
CA PHE A 124 -2.16 16.25 -3.64
C PHE A 124 -1.10 17.35 -3.50
N PRO A 125 -0.46 17.80 -4.59
CA PRO A 125 -0.70 17.38 -5.98
C PRO A 125 -0.22 15.95 -6.28
N TRP A 126 -0.60 15.41 -7.44
CA TRP A 126 -0.33 14.03 -7.86
C TRP A 126 1.16 13.72 -8.01
N HIS A 127 1.63 12.74 -7.23
CA HIS A 127 2.99 12.22 -7.27
C HIS A 127 2.98 10.70 -7.39
N CYS A 128 4.15 10.14 -7.70
CA CYS A 128 4.41 8.73 -7.62
C CYS A 128 5.57 8.43 -6.67
N ILE A 129 5.49 7.28 -5.99
CA ILE A 129 6.57 6.73 -5.16
C ILE A 129 7.01 5.44 -5.81
N TYR A 130 8.32 5.31 -6.05
CA TYR A 130 8.90 4.08 -6.55
C TYR A 130 10.33 3.88 -6.04
N THR A 131 10.78 2.63 -6.03
CA THR A 131 12.18 2.29 -5.76
C THR A 131 12.89 1.97 -7.09
N PRO A 132 13.98 2.68 -7.44
CA PRO A 132 14.72 2.41 -8.67
C PRO A 132 15.26 0.97 -8.73
N PRO A 133 15.43 0.39 -9.93
CA PRO A 133 15.72 -1.02 -10.08
C PRO A 133 17.18 -1.43 -9.79
N HIS A 134 17.91 -0.69 -8.97
CA HIS A 134 19.31 -0.97 -8.67
C HIS A 134 19.48 -1.52 -7.26
N LYS A 135 20.22 -2.63 -7.10
CA LYS A 135 20.42 -3.31 -5.79
C LYS A 135 21.00 -2.42 -4.70
N LYS A 136 21.73 -1.36 -5.07
CA LYS A 136 22.29 -0.36 -4.12
C LYS A 136 21.25 0.62 -3.56
N HIS A 137 20.03 0.64 -4.10
CA HIS A 137 18.94 1.53 -3.69
C HIS A 137 17.81 0.78 -2.98
N ARG A 138 18.07 -0.42 -2.46
CA ARG A 138 17.11 -1.11 -1.58
C ARG A 138 16.92 -0.24 -0.32
N GLY A 139 15.66 0.07 0.03
CA GLY A 139 15.32 1.04 1.08
C GLY A 139 15.51 2.51 0.67
N THR A 140 15.60 2.80 -0.64
CA THR A 140 15.57 4.17 -1.15
C THR A 140 14.37 4.36 -2.07
N HIS A 141 13.59 5.39 -1.78
CA HIS A 141 12.33 5.69 -2.43
C HIS A 141 12.39 7.06 -3.08
N TYR A 142 11.86 7.15 -4.29
CA TYR A 142 11.86 8.37 -5.09
C TYR A 142 10.42 8.87 -5.19
N ILE A 143 10.21 10.11 -4.78
CA ILE A 143 8.94 10.81 -4.87
C ILE A 143 9.01 11.79 -6.05
N CYS A 144 8.30 11.49 -7.13
CA CYS A 144 8.31 12.28 -8.36
C CYS A 144 6.94 12.86 -8.68
N SER A 145 6.92 14.07 -9.25
CA SER A 145 5.72 14.70 -9.78
C SER A 145 5.22 13.93 -11.00
N LEU A 146 3.92 13.63 -11.05
CA LEU A 146 3.32 13.00 -12.23
C LEU A 146 3.13 13.97 -13.40
N LYS A 147 3.16 15.29 -13.14
CA LYS A 147 2.96 16.32 -14.18
C LYS A 147 4.08 16.30 -15.24
N ASP A 148 5.31 16.11 -14.79
CA ASP A 148 6.52 16.31 -15.59
C ASP A 148 7.63 15.31 -15.29
N SER A 149 7.34 14.28 -14.47
CA SER A 149 8.31 13.26 -14.04
C SER A 149 9.49 13.82 -13.24
N THR A 150 9.41 15.06 -12.76
CA THR A 150 10.49 15.69 -12.01
C THR A 150 10.55 15.10 -10.60
N LEU A 151 11.78 14.82 -10.15
CA LEU A 151 12.02 14.42 -8.77
C LEU A 151 11.75 15.62 -7.86
N ALA A 152 10.92 15.42 -6.84
CA ALA A 152 10.67 16.45 -5.85
C ALA A 152 11.97 16.81 -5.11
N LYS A 153 12.13 18.07 -4.72
CA LYS A 153 13.21 18.49 -3.83
C LYS A 153 13.07 17.73 -2.51
N ASN A 154 14.15 17.13 -2.03
CA ASN A 154 14.15 16.17 -0.93
C ASN A 154 13.23 14.95 -1.16
N GLY A 155 12.89 14.63 -2.42
CA GLY A 155 12.04 13.49 -2.76
C GLY A 155 12.74 12.14 -2.72
N ILE A 156 14.06 12.10 -2.51
CA ILE A 156 14.78 10.85 -2.26
C ILE A 156 14.71 10.57 -0.76
N GLN A 157 13.91 9.58 -0.40
CA GLN A 157 13.69 9.14 0.97
C GLN A 157 14.45 7.84 1.22
N ASN A 158 15.21 7.81 2.31
CA ASN A 158 15.94 6.63 2.76
C ASN A 158 15.90 6.64 4.28
N MET A 159 15.33 5.59 4.87
CA MET A 159 15.39 5.41 6.30
C MET A 159 16.64 4.60 6.63
N ASN A 160 17.63 5.25 7.24
CA ASN A 160 18.86 4.59 7.65
C ASN A 160 18.59 3.64 8.83
N CYS A 161 18.10 2.45 8.54
CA CYS A 161 17.82 1.38 9.49
C CYS A 161 18.53 0.07 9.09
N CYS A 162 18.98 -0.66 10.10
CA CYS A 162 19.59 -1.97 10.01
C CYS A 162 18.60 -3.03 10.50
N SER A 163 17.56 -3.29 9.71
CA SER A 163 16.50 -4.29 9.98
C SER A 163 16.54 -5.43 8.96
N LEU A 164 15.90 -6.56 9.29
CA LEU A 164 15.67 -7.67 8.35
C LEU A 164 14.60 -7.28 7.32
N GLU A 165 13.55 -6.62 7.79
CA GLU A 165 12.49 -6.07 6.96
C GLU A 165 12.89 -4.71 6.38
N SER A 166 12.45 -4.42 5.15
CA SER A 166 12.71 -3.11 4.54
C SER A 166 11.69 -2.10 5.06
N ASP A 167 12.11 -0.85 5.15
CA ASP A 167 11.22 0.28 5.43
C ASP A 167 10.10 0.36 4.39
N VAL A 168 8.95 0.88 4.83
CA VAL A 168 7.73 0.97 4.03
C VAL A 168 7.38 2.44 3.89
N ILE A 169 7.09 2.87 2.66
CA ILE A 169 6.64 4.24 2.38
C ILE A 169 5.38 4.21 1.54
N PHE A 170 4.42 5.07 1.85
CA PHE A 170 3.20 5.20 1.07
C PHE A 170 2.52 6.55 1.23
N PHE A 171 1.68 6.91 0.26
CA PHE A 171 0.85 8.11 0.37
C PHE A 171 -0.17 7.95 1.50
N HIS A 172 -0.31 9.00 2.31
CA HIS A 172 -1.29 9.01 3.39
C HIS A 172 -2.72 8.77 2.84
N PRO A 173 -3.52 7.84 3.41
CA PRO A 173 -4.82 7.45 2.86
C PRO A 173 -5.83 8.60 2.74
N ALA A 174 -5.81 9.58 3.65
CA ALA A 174 -6.63 10.79 3.60
C ALA A 174 -6.46 11.69 2.35
N GLY A 175 -5.55 11.39 1.42
CA GLY A 175 -5.39 12.16 0.18
C GLY A 175 -4.81 13.58 0.38
N SER A 176 -4.24 13.88 1.55
CA SER A 176 -3.85 15.23 1.98
C SER A 176 -2.48 15.72 1.43
N GLY A 177 -1.90 15.03 0.44
CA GLY A 177 -0.51 15.30 0.01
C GLY A 177 0.57 14.92 1.03
N ARG A 178 0.20 14.16 2.07
CA ARG A 178 1.15 13.59 3.03
C ARG A 178 1.63 12.21 2.59
N VAL A 179 2.81 11.84 3.05
CA VAL A 179 3.45 10.54 2.83
C VAL A 179 3.87 10.00 4.18
N ILE A 180 3.58 8.73 4.46
CA ILE A 180 3.99 8.05 5.67
C ILE A 180 5.19 7.16 5.31
N HIS A 181 6.30 7.32 6.02
CA HIS A 181 7.51 6.52 5.88
C HIS A 181 7.81 5.83 7.22
N ILE A 182 7.64 4.52 7.24
CA ILE A 182 7.68 3.67 8.42
C ILE A 182 8.97 2.85 8.39
N GLY A 183 9.76 2.98 9.43
CA GLY A 183 10.81 2.03 9.78
C GLY A 183 10.55 1.42 11.16
N PRO A 184 11.49 0.59 11.64
CA PRO A 184 11.31 -0.17 12.88
C PRO A 184 11.17 0.73 14.12
N ASN A 185 11.87 1.86 14.17
CA ASN A 185 11.88 2.75 15.34
C ASN A 185 11.44 4.18 15.07
N THR A 186 11.18 4.51 13.81
CA THR A 186 10.84 5.86 13.38
C THR A 186 9.71 5.80 12.36
N ILE A 187 8.70 6.63 12.55
CA ILE A 187 7.67 6.90 11.55
C ILE A 187 7.78 8.38 11.20
N ASN A 188 8.11 8.69 9.96
CA ASN A 188 8.12 10.05 9.45
C ASN A 188 6.85 10.31 8.67
N VAL A 189 6.10 11.34 9.06
CA VAL A 189 5.03 11.89 8.26
C VAL A 189 5.58 13.08 7.51
N LEU A 190 5.66 12.94 6.18
CA LEU A 190 6.19 13.92 5.26
C LEU A 190 5.03 14.63 4.56
N LYS A 191 5.26 15.87 4.14
CA LYS A 191 4.30 16.68 3.40
C LYS A 191 4.90 17.14 2.09
N ILE A 192 4.15 16.94 1.01
CA ILE A 192 4.48 17.45 -0.31
C ILE A 192 3.96 18.88 -0.40
N ILE A 193 4.88 19.83 -0.53
CA ILE A 193 4.59 21.24 -0.73
C ILE A 193 4.81 21.56 -2.19
N SER A 194 3.79 22.13 -2.83
CA SER A 194 3.84 22.52 -4.23
C SER A 194 2.96 23.74 -4.44
N GLU A 195 3.48 24.71 -5.18
CA GLU A 195 2.70 25.87 -5.60
C GLU A 195 2.00 25.55 -6.93
N LEU A 196 0.69 25.73 -6.96
CA LEU A 196 -0.11 25.48 -8.15
C LEU A 196 0.40 26.37 -9.30
N ASN A 197 0.73 25.75 -10.43
CA ASN A 197 1.28 26.41 -11.64
C ASN A 197 2.68 27.03 -11.51
N SER A 198 3.42 26.72 -10.44
CA SER A 198 4.84 27.09 -10.37
C SER A 198 5.69 26.21 -11.31
N PRO A 199 6.74 26.76 -11.94
CA PRO A 199 7.74 25.98 -12.66
C PRO A 199 8.74 25.29 -11.72
N LEU A 200 8.71 25.61 -10.42
CA LEU A 200 9.59 25.00 -9.45
C LEU A 200 9.13 23.58 -9.10
N PRO A 201 10.06 22.64 -8.88
CA PRO A 201 9.70 21.31 -8.45
C PRO A 201 9.05 21.36 -7.06
N SER A 202 8.10 20.45 -6.81
CA SER A 202 7.54 20.23 -5.46
C SER A 202 8.67 19.93 -4.46
N GLU A 203 8.46 20.26 -3.20
CA GLU A 203 9.37 19.96 -2.10
C GLU A 203 8.72 19.01 -1.10
N VAL A 204 9.49 18.03 -0.62
CA VAL A 204 9.07 17.12 0.45
C VAL A 204 9.71 17.58 1.74
N LEU A 205 8.90 17.89 2.75
CA LEU A 205 9.36 18.28 4.09
C LEU A 205 8.79 17.33 5.14
N GLU A 206 9.51 17.18 6.26
CA GLU A 206 8.95 16.51 7.44
C GLU A 206 7.86 17.39 8.05
N ASP A 207 6.70 16.79 8.33
CA ASP A 207 5.59 17.41 9.05
C ASP A 207 5.76 17.11 10.55
N TYR A 208 5.85 15.82 10.89
CA TYR A 208 6.25 15.35 12.22
C TYR A 208 6.86 13.95 12.14
N SER A 209 7.55 13.54 13.21
CA SER A 209 8.10 12.20 13.36
C SER A 209 7.74 11.57 14.71
N LEU A 210 7.53 10.26 14.70
CA LEU A 210 7.29 9.43 15.88
C LEU A 210 8.52 8.54 16.07
N THR A 211 8.96 8.38 17.31
CA THR A 211 10.13 7.54 17.64
C THR A 211 9.82 6.62 18.81
N THR A 212 10.31 5.38 18.74
CA THR A 212 10.23 4.45 19.87
C THR A 212 11.32 4.73 20.90
N HIS A 213 11.04 4.37 22.15
CA HIS A 213 11.99 4.49 23.24
C HIS A 213 12.96 3.31 23.23
N ARG A 214 14.16 3.54 22.72
CA ARG A 214 15.24 2.54 22.76
C ARG A 214 16.04 2.62 24.05
N SER A 215 16.15 1.49 24.73
CA SER A 215 17.11 1.36 25.82
C SER A 215 18.49 1.10 25.20
N ASN A 216 19.42 2.04 25.34
CA ASN A 216 20.83 1.83 25.00
C ASN A 216 21.50 0.89 26.02
N LEU A 217 20.92 -0.28 26.28
CA LEU A 217 21.54 -1.32 27.08
C LEU A 217 22.71 -1.85 26.29
N ARG A 218 23.92 -1.47 26.72
CA ARG A 218 25.19 -2.00 26.19
C ARG A 218 25.08 -3.52 26.05
N PRO A 219 25.66 -4.12 25.00
CA PRO A 219 25.57 -5.56 24.77
C PRO A 219 25.95 -6.31 26.05
N ARG A 220 24.99 -7.03 26.63
CA ARG A 220 25.27 -7.91 27.76
C ARG A 220 26.37 -8.87 27.30
N VAL A 221 27.49 -8.88 28.01
CA VAL A 221 28.55 -9.85 27.77
C VAL A 221 27.97 -11.22 28.12
N THR A 222 27.56 -11.97 27.11
CA THR A 222 27.12 -13.36 27.30
C THR A 222 28.36 -14.20 27.53
N VAL A 223 28.44 -14.87 28.68
CA VAL A 223 29.54 -15.76 29.02
C VAL A 223 29.11 -17.20 28.70
N THR A 224 29.90 -17.94 27.93
CA THR A 224 29.63 -19.37 27.71
C THR A 224 29.78 -20.15 29.00
N SER A 225 29.25 -21.38 29.08
CA SER A 225 29.45 -22.30 30.21
C SER A 225 30.93 -22.58 30.54
N SER A 226 31.85 -22.25 29.64
CA SER A 226 33.30 -22.33 29.83
C SER A 226 33.96 -21.02 30.31
N GLY A 227 33.19 -20.00 30.68
CA GLY A 227 33.73 -18.71 31.15
C GLY A 227 34.24 -17.77 30.05
N ARG A 228 34.00 -18.08 28.76
CA ARG A 228 34.45 -17.20 27.66
C ARG A 228 33.42 -16.12 27.40
N ALA A 229 33.85 -14.86 27.47
CA ALA A 229 33.05 -13.71 27.06
C ALA A 229 32.82 -13.75 25.54
N VAL A 230 31.56 -13.90 25.12
CA VAL A 230 31.15 -13.74 23.73
C VAL A 230 31.13 -12.26 23.44
N ARG A 231 32.15 -11.75 22.73
CA ARG A 231 32.04 -10.45 22.07
C ARG A 231 31.00 -10.60 20.97
N SER A 232 29.81 -10.03 21.17
CA SER A 232 28.83 -9.87 20.08
C SER A 232 29.54 -9.21 18.90
N ARG A 233 29.59 -9.91 17.77
CA ARG A 233 30.15 -9.41 16.49
C ARG A 233 29.08 -8.82 15.59
N PHE A 234 27.81 -8.93 15.97
CA PHE A 234 26.69 -8.45 15.18
C PHE A 234 26.23 -7.13 15.76
N GLN A 235 26.14 -6.13 14.89
CA GLN A 235 25.41 -4.91 15.15
C GLN A 235 23.98 -5.36 15.48
N GLN A 236 23.46 -4.96 16.64
CA GLN A 236 22.09 -5.27 17.03
C GLN A 236 21.16 -4.69 15.96
N LEU A 237 20.21 -5.50 15.50
CA LEU A 237 19.27 -5.08 14.47
C LEU A 237 18.24 -4.12 15.05
N ASP A 238 17.72 -3.26 14.18
CA ASP A 238 16.77 -2.22 14.58
C ASP A 238 15.37 -2.77 14.86
N ASP A 239 15.05 -3.95 14.32
CA ASP A 239 13.82 -4.72 14.50
C ASP A 239 13.98 -5.88 15.50
N ASP A 240 15.00 -5.82 16.36
CA ASP A 240 15.24 -6.80 17.42
C ASP A 240 14.00 -6.91 18.34
N PRO A 241 13.44 -8.13 18.55
CA PRO A 241 12.27 -8.34 19.41
C PRO A 241 12.45 -7.87 20.86
N THR A 242 13.70 -7.66 21.30
CA THR A 242 14.03 -7.13 22.63
C THR A 242 14.01 -5.59 22.72
N GLN A 243 13.66 -4.91 21.64
CA GLN A 243 13.56 -3.45 21.58
C GLN A 243 12.14 -3.01 21.22
N GLU A 244 11.81 -1.77 21.58
CA GLU A 244 10.54 -1.19 21.20
C GLU A 244 10.50 -0.90 19.69
N THR A 245 9.55 -1.51 18.98
CA THR A 245 9.50 -1.51 17.51
C THR A 245 8.07 -1.27 17.02
N PHE A 246 7.92 -0.42 16.00
CA PHE A 246 6.66 -0.23 15.27
C PHE A 246 6.37 -1.43 14.38
N ARG A 247 5.15 -1.96 14.44
CA ARG A 247 4.76 -3.17 13.69
C ARG A 247 3.71 -2.90 12.62
N LEU A 248 2.61 -2.27 13.02
CA LEU A 248 1.48 -1.97 12.12
C LEU A 248 1.06 -0.52 12.32
N LEU A 249 0.60 0.12 11.26
CA LEU A 249 -0.01 1.44 11.28
C LEU A 249 -1.31 1.38 10.49
N GLU A 250 -2.39 1.82 11.12
CA GLU A 250 -3.71 1.95 10.51
C GLU A 250 -4.20 3.40 10.69
N TYR A 251 -4.80 3.95 9.64
CA TYR A 251 -5.43 5.28 9.68
C TYR A 251 -6.94 5.12 9.76
N GLU A 252 -7.56 5.76 10.75
CA GLU A 252 -9.01 5.81 10.91
C GLU A 252 -9.49 7.23 10.57
N ASP A 253 -10.39 7.33 9.59
CA ASP A 253 -10.74 8.57 8.91
C ASP A 253 -11.81 9.40 9.63
N GLU A 254 -12.70 8.76 10.39
CA GLU A 254 -13.78 9.47 11.08
C GLU A 254 -13.33 10.21 12.34
N LEU A 255 -12.35 9.66 13.06
CA LEU A 255 -11.72 10.26 14.24
C LEU A 255 -10.44 11.02 13.90
N ASP A 256 -9.92 10.86 12.68
CA ASP A 256 -8.64 11.39 12.21
C ASP A 256 -7.47 10.98 13.13
N LEU A 257 -7.38 9.67 13.39
CA LEU A 257 -6.37 9.08 14.27
C LEU A 257 -5.48 8.07 13.52
N LEU A 258 -4.23 7.98 13.96
CA LEU A 258 -3.32 6.91 13.60
C LEU A 258 -3.25 5.89 14.73
N ALA A 259 -3.64 4.65 14.46
CA ALA A 259 -3.47 3.53 15.36
C ALA A 259 -2.20 2.77 15.01
N ILE A 260 -1.25 2.72 15.95
CA ILE A 260 0.07 2.11 15.73
C ILE A 260 0.27 0.97 16.72
N ALA A 261 0.48 -0.25 16.22
CA ALA A 261 0.89 -1.38 17.06
C ALA A 261 2.39 -1.30 17.34
N VAL A 262 2.75 -1.39 18.62
CA VAL A 262 4.13 -1.27 19.10
C VAL A 262 4.45 -2.45 20.01
N THR A 263 5.55 -3.16 19.74
CA THR A 263 6.08 -4.21 20.62
C THR A 263 7.01 -3.60 21.65
N ASN A 264 6.99 -4.09 22.89
CA ASN A 264 7.61 -3.37 24.02
C ASN A 264 9.09 -3.74 24.26
N GLY A 265 9.59 -4.79 23.60
CA GLY A 265 10.93 -5.32 23.85
C GLY A 265 11.10 -6.08 25.17
N GLU A 266 10.06 -6.15 26.00
CA GLU A 266 10.11 -6.69 27.37
C GLU A 266 9.32 -8.00 27.51
N GLY A 267 10.02 -9.07 27.94
CA GLY A 267 9.43 -10.36 28.31
C GLY A 267 9.73 -11.51 27.34
N GLU A 268 9.63 -12.76 27.82
CA GLU A 268 9.87 -13.97 26.99
C GLU A 268 8.74 -14.25 25.99
N GLU A 269 7.52 -13.76 26.25
CA GLU A 269 6.32 -14.06 25.45
C GLU A 269 5.94 -12.99 24.42
N GLY A 270 6.69 -11.88 24.31
CA GLY A 270 6.38 -10.77 23.41
C GLY A 270 5.08 -10.05 23.81
N ARG A 271 5.15 -8.76 24.12
CA ARG A 271 3.95 -7.95 24.40
C ARG A 271 3.88 -6.77 23.45
N ALA A 272 2.66 -6.45 23.06
CA ALA A 272 2.36 -5.31 22.22
C ALA A 272 1.26 -4.45 22.82
N HIS A 273 1.23 -3.20 22.36
CA HIS A 273 0.19 -2.25 22.70
C HIS A 273 -0.13 -1.39 21.47
N VAL A 274 -1.35 -0.89 21.41
CA VAL A 274 -1.78 0.06 20.38
C VAL A 274 -1.66 1.47 20.92
N GLN A 275 -0.92 2.31 20.20
CA GLN A 275 -0.81 3.74 20.44
C GLN A 275 -1.75 4.47 19.47
N LEU A 276 -2.67 5.28 20.00
CA LEU A 276 -3.53 6.16 19.21
C LEU A 276 -2.92 7.57 19.17
N HIS A 277 -2.55 8.03 17.99
CA HIS A 277 -1.96 9.34 17.76
C HIS A 277 -2.92 10.24 16.99
N ASP A 278 -2.92 11.52 17.33
CA ASP A 278 -3.54 12.57 16.53
C ASP A 278 -2.88 12.63 15.15
N ASN A 279 -3.66 12.50 14.08
CA ASN A 279 -3.12 12.42 12.73
C ASN A 279 -2.43 13.73 12.28
N GLN A 280 -2.83 14.89 12.78
CA GLN A 280 -2.28 16.17 12.34
C GLN A 280 -0.98 16.53 13.05
N THR A 281 -0.87 16.20 14.34
CA THR A 281 0.23 16.63 15.20
C THR A 281 1.17 15.49 15.60
N GLY A 282 0.78 14.23 15.37
CA GLY A 282 1.49 13.05 15.86
C GLY A 282 1.40 12.86 17.38
N ARG A 283 0.64 13.69 18.09
CA ARG A 283 0.57 13.62 19.56
C ARG A 283 -0.14 12.35 20.01
N LEU A 284 0.50 11.62 20.92
CA LEU A 284 -0.11 10.45 21.57
C LEU A 284 -1.35 10.87 22.38
N GLN A 285 -2.50 10.28 22.05
CA GLN A 285 -3.78 10.48 22.73
C GLN A 285 -4.04 9.37 23.76
N ARG A 286 -3.77 8.11 23.39
CA ARG A 286 -4.06 6.95 24.24
C ARG A 286 -3.14 5.78 23.94
N LYS A 287 -2.83 4.99 24.95
CA LYS A 287 -2.18 3.68 24.86
C LYS A 287 -3.14 2.60 25.36
N ILE A 288 -3.26 1.51 24.61
CA ILE A 288 -4.08 0.34 24.92
C ILE A 288 -3.18 -0.88 24.88
N ASP A 289 -2.96 -1.53 26.02
CA ASP A 289 -2.19 -2.78 26.06
C ASP A 289 -3.04 -3.92 25.49
N LEU A 290 -2.40 -4.78 24.68
CA LEU A 290 -3.03 -6.00 24.16
C LEU A 290 -2.84 -7.12 25.20
N ASP A 291 -3.90 -7.89 25.44
CA ASP A 291 -3.92 -8.99 26.41
C ASP A 291 -3.22 -10.25 25.86
N GLU A 292 -3.32 -10.49 24.55
CA GLU A 292 -2.64 -11.59 23.87
C GLU A 292 -1.13 -11.35 23.71
N PRO A 293 -0.32 -12.43 23.70
CA PRO A 293 1.09 -12.32 23.35
C PRO A 293 1.25 -11.94 21.88
N TRP A 294 2.32 -11.20 21.59
CA TRP A 294 2.69 -10.81 20.24
C TRP A 294 3.89 -11.63 19.76
N ASP A 295 3.62 -12.70 19.01
CA ASP A 295 4.66 -13.56 18.43
C ASP A 295 4.95 -13.13 16.99
N GLU A 296 6.08 -12.45 16.81
CA GLU A 296 6.52 -11.88 15.53
C GLU A 296 6.71 -12.90 14.40
N THR A 297 6.70 -14.21 14.70
CA THR A 297 6.77 -15.25 13.67
C THR A 297 5.45 -15.47 12.94
N TYR A 298 4.33 -14.97 13.47
CA TYR A 298 3.02 -15.06 12.84
C TYR A 298 2.64 -13.78 12.08
N PRO A 299 1.86 -13.90 11.00
CA PRO A 299 1.21 -12.74 10.39
C PRO A 299 0.20 -12.10 11.34
N HIS A 300 0.24 -10.77 11.43
CA HIS A 300 -0.68 -9.96 12.22
C HIS A 300 -1.37 -8.91 11.34
N GLU A 301 -2.66 -8.69 11.57
CA GLU A 301 -3.46 -7.62 10.98
C GLU A 301 -4.14 -6.82 12.09
N LEU A 302 -4.20 -5.50 11.93
CA LEU A 302 -4.85 -4.58 12.88
C LEU A 302 -5.81 -3.67 12.12
N PHE A 303 -7.05 -3.63 12.58
CA PHE A 303 -8.07 -2.70 12.08
C PHE A 303 -8.55 -1.82 13.23
N PHE A 304 -8.81 -0.56 12.93
CA PHE A 304 -9.39 0.38 13.88
C PHE A 304 -10.54 1.12 13.20
N ASP A 305 -11.73 0.99 13.76
CA ASP A 305 -12.96 1.63 13.28
C ASP A 305 -13.68 2.24 14.48
N ARG A 306 -13.73 3.59 14.53
CA ARG A 306 -14.25 4.38 15.64
C ARG A 306 -13.73 3.98 17.03
N ASP A 307 -14.50 3.15 17.72
CA ASP A 307 -14.26 2.70 19.08
C ASP A 307 -13.88 1.21 19.15
N THR A 308 -13.68 0.55 18.01
CA THR A 308 -13.42 -0.88 17.91
C THR A 308 -12.06 -1.13 17.30
N ILE A 309 -11.20 -1.83 18.02
CA ILE A 309 -9.92 -2.33 17.51
C ILE A 309 -10.08 -3.84 17.30
N VAL A 310 -9.70 -4.32 16.12
CA VAL A 310 -9.69 -5.74 15.78
C VAL A 310 -8.26 -6.14 15.47
N HIS A 311 -7.72 -7.08 16.23
CA HIS A 311 -6.43 -7.70 15.95
C HIS A 311 -6.65 -9.14 15.51
N ILE A 312 -6.07 -9.51 14.36
CA ILE A 312 -6.11 -10.86 13.82
C ILE A 312 -4.69 -11.40 13.75
N GLU A 313 -4.45 -12.58 14.32
CA GLU A 313 -3.19 -13.30 14.22
C GLU A 313 -3.41 -14.65 13.53
N GLN A 314 -2.48 -15.04 12.65
CA GLN A 314 -2.54 -16.32 11.95
C GLN A 314 -1.51 -17.31 12.52
N LYS A 315 -1.98 -18.20 13.41
CA LYS A 315 -1.19 -19.28 14.01
C LYS A 315 -1.22 -20.52 13.13
N GLY A 316 -0.37 -20.52 12.11
CA GLY A 316 -0.30 -21.60 11.12
C GLY A 316 -1.55 -21.68 10.25
N SER A 317 -2.41 -22.68 10.46
CA SER A 317 -3.69 -22.83 9.75
C SER A 317 -4.89 -22.26 10.52
N GLN A 318 -4.69 -21.79 11.75
CA GLN A 318 -5.74 -21.21 12.58
C GLN A 318 -5.63 -19.69 12.60
N PHE A 319 -6.80 -19.03 12.62
CA PHE A 319 -6.89 -17.59 12.81
C PHE A 319 -7.49 -17.31 14.19
N CYS A 320 -6.85 -16.43 14.95
CA CYS A 320 -7.39 -15.91 16.19
C CYS A 320 -7.75 -14.43 15.98
N CYS A 321 -8.94 -14.04 16.44
CA CYS A 321 -9.45 -12.68 16.31
C CYS A 321 -9.77 -12.14 17.71
N HIS A 322 -9.08 -11.05 18.05
CA HIS A 322 -9.19 -10.36 19.34
C HIS A 322 -9.86 -9.00 19.08
N VAL A 323 -10.95 -8.73 19.81
CA VAL A 323 -11.77 -7.54 19.58
C VAL A 323 -11.83 -6.70 20.84
N TYR A 324 -11.38 -5.47 20.73
CA TYR A 324 -11.33 -4.49 21.81
C TYR A 324 -12.34 -3.39 21.55
N LYS A 325 -13.15 -3.07 22.57
CA LYS A 325 -14.14 -1.99 22.52
C LYS A 325 -13.73 -0.88 23.49
N LEU A 326 -13.36 0.27 22.93
CA LEU A 326 -13.00 1.46 23.68
C LEU A 326 -14.26 2.05 24.32
N ARG A 327 -14.30 2.07 25.66
CA ARG A 327 -15.39 2.70 26.38
C ARG A 327 -15.07 4.16 26.67
N THR A 328 -16.02 5.04 26.40
CA THR A 328 -16.00 6.42 26.90
C THR A 328 -16.28 6.37 28.38
N ILE A 329 -15.31 6.75 29.21
CA ILE A 329 -15.55 6.97 30.63
C ILE A 329 -16.09 8.40 30.74
N THR A 330 -17.41 8.56 30.72
CA THR A 330 -18.03 9.80 31.20
C THR A 330 -17.68 9.94 32.67
N LYS A 331 -16.79 10.90 32.97
CA LYS A 331 -16.48 11.30 34.35
C LYS A 331 -17.58 12.15 34.93
#